data_AF-A0A7C5TIA3-F1
#
_entry.id   AF-A0A7C5TIA3-F1
#
_cell.length_a   1.000
_cell.length_b   1.000
_cell.length_c   1.000
_cell.angle_alpha   90.00
_cell.angle_beta   90.00
_cell.angle_gamma   90.00
#
_symmetry.space_group_name_H-M   'P 1'
#
loop_
_entity.id
_entity.type
_entity.pdbx_description
1 polymer ?
#
loop_
_entity_poly.entity_id
_entity_poly.type
_entity_poly.pdbx_seq_one_letter_code
_entity_poly.pdbx_strand_id
1 'polypeptide(L)'
;MGCCLHININIYMNLAKKLGWRNKELVVNREKATFEEILSMVKDLKDIIINNLDEYIILINGLNIKLLKGLETEISGDVTIDIFPPAAGG
;
A
#
# COMPACT_ATOMS: atom_id res chain seq x y z
N MET A 1 5.45 -24.11 9.89
CA MET A 1 5.82 -22.70 9.67
C MET A 1 4.54 -21.93 9.44
N GLY A 2 4.18 -21.00 10.33
CA GLY A 2 3.10 -20.06 10.02
C GLY A 2 3.60 -19.11 8.96
N CYS A 3 3.09 -19.22 7.74
CA CYS A 3 3.38 -18.25 6.69
C CYS A 3 2.59 -16.98 7.02
N CYS A 4 3.26 -16.05 7.69
CA CYS A 4 2.74 -14.73 7.97
C CYS A 4 3.27 -13.78 6.90
N LEU A 5 2.39 -13.00 6.30
CA LEU A 5 2.79 -11.84 5.51
C LEU A 5 3.10 -10.71 6.46
N HIS A 6 4.26 -10.09 6.29
CA HIS A 6 4.58 -8.83 6.94
C HIS A 6 4.57 -7.75 5.88
N ILE A 7 3.68 -6.78 6.04
CA ILE A 7 3.54 -5.66 5.13
C ILE A 7 3.88 -4.39 5.90
N ASN A 8 4.90 -3.68 5.43
CA ASN A 8 5.25 -2.37 5.95
C ASN A 8 4.75 -1.30 4.98
N ILE A 9 3.76 -0.51 5.38
CA ILE A 9 3.18 0.55 4.56
C ILE A 9 3.79 1.89 4.98
N ASN A 10 4.53 2.52 4.08
CA ASN A 10 5.10 3.84 4.25
C ASN A 10 4.34 4.87 3.44
N ILE A 11 4.00 5.97 4.11
CA ILE A 11 3.22 7.06 3.56
C ILE A 11 4.02 8.34 3.63
N TYR A 12 4.09 9.01 2.49
CA TYR A 12 4.90 10.22 2.33
C TYR A 12 4.05 11.48 2.21
N MET A 13 4.69 12.63 2.47
CA MET A 13 4.14 13.97 2.25
C MET A 13 2.79 14.24 2.95
N ASN A 14 1.84 14.86 2.24
CA ASN A 14 0.57 15.33 2.79
C ASN A 14 -0.41 14.17 3.07
N LEU A 15 -0.21 13.01 2.43
CA LEU A 15 -1.03 11.83 2.69
C LEU A 15 -0.86 11.35 4.12
N ALA A 16 0.35 11.40 4.66
CA ALA A 16 0.61 11.03 6.05
C ALA A 16 -0.06 11.99 7.04
N LYS A 17 -0.14 13.28 6.72
CA LYS A 17 -0.88 14.26 7.53
C LYS A 17 -2.38 14.00 7.49
N LYS A 18 -2.92 13.64 6.32
CA LYS A 18 -4.34 13.33 6.11
C LYS A 18 -4.78 12.07 6.86
N LEU A 19 -3.92 11.04 6.86
CA LEU A 19 -4.18 9.77 7.54
C LEU A 19 -3.82 9.79 9.03
N GLY A 20 -3.00 10.74 9.47
CA GLY A 20 -2.53 10.84 10.86
C GLY A 20 -1.40 9.88 11.22
N TRP A 21 -0.89 9.09 10.27
CA TRP A 21 0.22 8.17 10.45
C TRP A 21 1.13 8.15 9.22
N ARG A 22 2.42 7.83 9.43
CA ARG A 22 3.47 7.82 8.40
C ARG A 22 3.92 6.41 8.02
N ASN A 23 3.90 5.50 8.99
CA ASN A 23 4.18 4.09 8.76
C ASN A 23 3.08 3.25 9.41
N LYS A 24 2.82 2.08 8.85
CA LYS A 24 1.92 1.09 9.43
C LYS A 24 2.39 -0.29 9.06
N GLU A 25 2.67 -1.07 10.09
CA GLU A 25 3.01 -2.48 9.95
C GLU A 25 1.74 -3.31 10.06
N LEU A 26 1.55 -4.22 9.12
CA LEU A 26 0.45 -5.16 9.07
C LEU A 26 1.01 -6.57 9.04
N VAL A 27 0.49 -7.43 9.91
CA VAL A 27 0.78 -8.85 9.92
C VAL A 27 -0.47 -9.60 9.52
N VAL A 28 -0.42 -10.31 8.41
CA VAL A 28 -1.54 -11.11 7.90
C VAL A 28 -1.18 -12.58 7.99
N ASN A 29 -1.98 -13.36 8.70
CA ASN A 29 -1.81 -14.82 8.84
C ASN A 29 -2.26 -15.56 7.56
N ARG A 30 -1.69 -15.22 6.40
CA ARG A 30 -1.93 -15.86 5.12
C ARG A 30 -0.61 -15.99 4.37
N GLU A 31 -0.52 -16.97 3.46
CA GLU A 31 0.66 -17.16 2.60
C GLU A 31 0.80 -16.08 1.53
N LYS A 32 -0.34 -15.61 1.01
CA LYS A 32 -0.43 -14.59 -0.02
C LYS A 32 -1.69 -13.75 0.13
N ALA A 33 -1.61 -12.49 -0.26
CA ALA A 33 -2.73 -11.55 -0.31
C ALA A 33 -2.62 -10.65 -1.53
N THR A 34 -3.71 -10.10 -2.02
CA THR A 34 -3.66 -9.08 -3.07
C THR A 34 -3.52 -7.69 -2.45
N PHE A 35 -3.00 -6.73 -3.22
CA PHE A 35 -2.93 -5.34 -2.77
C PHE A 35 -4.32 -4.79 -2.38
N GLU A 36 -5.37 -5.18 -3.09
CA GLU A 36 -6.76 -4.84 -2.73
C GLU A 36 -7.16 -5.35 -1.34
N GLU A 37 -6.80 -6.60 -0.99
CA GLU A 37 -7.08 -7.17 0.34
C GLU A 37 -6.35 -6.37 1.43
N ILE A 38 -5.08 -6.01 1.19
CA ILE A 38 -4.29 -5.17 2.11
C ILE A 38 -4.94 -3.79 2.28
N LEU A 39 -5.38 -3.16 1.20
CA LEU A 39 -6.15 -1.91 1.26
C LEU A 39 -7.44 -2.09 2.06
N SER A 40 -8.17 -3.20 1.88
CA SER A 40 -9.39 -3.51 2.64
C SER A 40 -9.16 -3.59 4.15
N MET A 41 -7.96 -3.99 4.60
CA MET A 41 -7.58 -3.97 6.02
C MET A 41 -7.32 -2.56 6.56
N VAL A 42 -6.95 -1.62 5.68
CA VAL A 42 -6.72 -0.22 6.01
C VAL A 42 -7.75 0.65 5.31
N LYS A 43 -8.99 0.60 5.81
CA LYS A 43 -10.14 1.30 5.20
C LYS A 43 -9.87 2.78 4.92
N ASP A 44 -9.20 3.49 5.83
CA ASP A 44 -8.84 4.90 5.67
C ASP A 44 -7.94 5.14 4.44
N LEU A 45 -7.01 4.22 4.19
CA LEU A 45 -6.11 4.27 3.05
C LEU A 45 -6.84 3.88 1.77
N LYS A 46 -7.66 2.83 1.83
CA LYS A 46 -8.48 2.37 0.69
C LYS A 46 -9.36 3.48 0.16
N ASP A 47 -10.09 4.20 1.02
CA ASP A 47 -11.01 5.25 0.59
C ASP A 47 -10.30 6.38 -0.19
N ILE A 48 -9.11 6.77 0.28
CA ILE A 48 -8.30 7.82 -0.36
C ILE A 48 -7.72 7.33 -1.69
N ILE A 49 -7.17 6.12 -1.71
CA ILE A 49 -6.48 5.57 -2.87
C ILE A 49 -7.46 5.10 -3.94
N ILE A 50 -8.57 4.46 -3.59
CA ILE A 50 -9.47 3.84 -4.57
C ILE A 50 -10.12 4.86 -5.51
N ASN A 51 -10.38 6.07 -5.01
CA ASN A 51 -10.93 7.17 -5.81
C ASN A 51 -9.88 7.87 -6.69
N ASN A 52 -8.60 7.74 -6.37
CA ASN A 52 -7.52 8.52 -7.00
C ASN A 52 -6.31 7.65 -7.38
N LEU A 53 -6.47 6.33 -7.55
CA LEU A 53 -5.36 5.37 -7.67
C LEU A 53 -4.36 5.76 -8.78
N ASP A 54 -4.85 6.40 -9.84
CA ASP A 54 -4.03 6.87 -10.95
C ASP A 54 -3.14 8.08 -10.61
N GLU A 55 -3.51 8.89 -9.62
CA GLU A 55 -2.73 10.04 -9.19
C GLU A 55 -1.63 9.68 -8.20
N TYR A 56 -1.76 8.52 -7.55
CA TYR A 56 -0.82 8.05 -6.53
C TYR A 56 0.25 7.16 -7.17
N ILE A 57 1.49 7.35 -6.74
CA ILE A 57 2.57 6.43 -7.09
C ILE A 57 2.68 5.43 -5.93
N ILE A 58 2.34 4.18 -6.23
CA ILE A 58 2.40 3.09 -5.25
C ILE A 58 3.49 2.14 -5.71
N LEU A 59 4.48 1.93 -4.84
CA LEU A 59 5.58 1.02 -5.06
C LEU A 59 5.47 -0.15 -4.09
N ILE A 60 5.49 -1.37 -4.61
CA ILE A 60 5.58 -2.59 -3.82
C ILE A 60 6.99 -3.14 -3.98
N ASN A 61 7.77 -3.13 -2.91
CA ASN A 61 9.19 -3.49 -2.90
C ASN A 61 10.00 -2.70 -3.96
N GLY A 62 9.68 -1.42 -4.12
CA GLY A 62 10.28 -0.53 -5.14
C GLY A 62 9.71 -0.67 -6.55
N LEU A 63 8.78 -1.60 -6.82
CA LEU A 63 8.15 -1.78 -8.13
C LEU A 63 6.80 -1.08 -8.20
N ASN A 64 6.59 -0.27 -9.23
CA ASN A 64 5.32 0.44 -9.40
C ASN A 64 4.18 -0.53 -9.71
N ILE A 65 3.09 -0.48 -8.95
CA ILE A 65 1.94 -1.38 -9.14
C ILE A 65 1.30 -1.24 -10.53
N LYS A 66 1.45 -0.07 -11.17
CA LYS A 66 0.96 0.17 -12.54
C LYS A 66 1.72 -0.65 -13.59
N LEU A 67 2.95 -1.05 -13.28
CA LEU A 67 3.75 -1.96 -14.12
C LEU A 67 3.49 -3.44 -13.78
N LEU A 68 2.74 -3.70 -12.71
CA LEU A 68 2.34 -5.03 -12.25
C LEU A 68 0.87 -5.27 -12.63
N LYS A 69 0.05 -5.72 -11.67
CA LYS A 69 -1.40 -5.97 -11.85
C LYS A 69 -2.26 -4.95 -11.10
N GLY A 70 -1.71 -3.79 -10.72
CA GLY A 70 -2.43 -2.79 -9.93
C GLY A 70 -2.95 -3.36 -8.61
N LEU A 71 -4.26 -3.29 -8.40
CA LEU A 71 -4.97 -3.83 -7.22
C LEU A 71 -4.88 -5.36 -7.08
N GLU A 72 -4.76 -6.07 -8.20
CA GLU A 72 -4.64 -7.53 -8.23
C GLU A 72 -3.19 -8.01 -8.04
N THR A 73 -2.27 -7.10 -7.71
CA THR A 73 -0.87 -7.47 -7.44
C THR A 73 -0.81 -8.41 -6.23
N GLU A 74 -0.27 -9.61 -6.44
CA GLU A 74 -0.05 -10.60 -5.37
C GLU A 74 1.15 -10.19 -4.53
N ILE A 75 0.95 -10.18 -3.21
CA ILE A 75 1.91 -9.85 -2.16
C ILE A 75 2.14 -11.14 -1.37
N SER A 76 3.41 -11.50 -1.17
CA SER A 76 3.85 -12.70 -0.44
C SER A 76 5.11 -12.39 0.38
N GLY A 77 5.20 -12.96 1.59
CA GLY A 77 6.34 -12.77 2.48
C GLY A 77 6.42 -11.39 3.13
N ASP A 78 7.65 -10.89 3.26
CA ASP A 78 7.99 -9.59 3.87
C ASP A 78 8.09 -8.53 2.77
N VAL A 79 7.16 -7.58 2.75
CA VAL A 79 6.98 -6.62 1.66
C VAL A 79 6.84 -5.22 2.21
N THR A 80 7.50 -4.26 1.54
CA THR A 80 7.34 -2.84 1.81
C THR A 80 6.46 -2.22 0.73
N ILE A 81 5.49 -1.41 1.12
CA ILE A 81 4.59 -0.66 0.25
C ILE A 81 4.85 0.83 0.50
N ASP A 82 5.38 1.52 -0.49
CA ASP A 82 5.61 2.96 -0.44
C ASP A 82 4.54 3.69 -1.25
N ILE A 83 3.86 4.64 -0.60
CA ILE A 83 2.73 5.35 -1.17
C ILE A 83 3.06 6.84 -1.22
N PHE A 84 3.23 7.33 -2.43
CA PHE A 84 3.49 8.74 -2.71
C PHE A 84 2.22 9.38 -3.25
N PRO A 85 1.65 10.39 -2.55
CA PRO A 85 0.57 11.18 -3.12
C PRO A 85 1.05 11.93 -4.37
N PRO A 86 0.12 12.35 -5.25
CA PRO A 86 0.47 13.23 -6.37
C PRO A 86 1.24 14.42 -5.82
N ALA A 87 2.40 14.70 -6.42
CA ALA A 87 3.11 15.91 -6.12
C ALA A 87 2.21 17.07 -6.51
N ALA A 88 1.77 17.86 -5.53
CA ALA A 88 1.37 19.24 -5.77
C ALA A 88 2.66 19.98 -6.16
N GLY A 89 3.11 19.77 -7.40
CA GLY A 89 4.15 20.57 -8.01
C GLY A 89 3.68 22.02 -7.96
N GLY A 90 4.55 22.88 -7.43
CA GLY A 90 4.34 24.33 -7.44
C GLY A 90 4.31 24.89 -8.86
#